data_AF-A0A1G3CNA6-F1
#
_entry.id   AF-A0A1G3CNA6-F1
#
_cell.length_a   1.000
_cell.length_b   1.000
_cell.length_c   1.000
_cell.angle_alpha   90.00
_cell.angle_beta   90.00
_cell.angle_gamma   90.00
#
_symmetry.space_group_name_H-M   'P 1'
#
loop_
_entity.id
_entity.type
_entity.pdbx_description
1 polymer ?
#
loop_
_entity_poly.entity_id
_entity_poly.type
_entity_poly.pdbx_seq_one_letter_code
_entity_poly.pdbx_strand_id
1 'polypeptide(L)' 'MSLTKRRYLANASKLILLVAVLSACSAYPDNNIDPAKNNKATFERDAIECAQAYPEAGSGVHVRQRINCMKLKGWR' A
#
# COMPACT_ATOMS: atom_id res chain seq x y z
N MET A 1 9.04 -10.29 -37.87
CA MET A 1 9.41 -10.01 -36.45
C MET A 1 9.94 -11.30 -35.81
N SER A 2 11.18 -11.30 -35.30
CA SER A 2 11.90 -12.53 -34.84
C SER A 2 11.30 -13.15 -33.57
N LEU A 3 11.31 -14.49 -33.48
CA LEU A 3 10.91 -15.30 -32.32
C LEU A 3 11.62 -14.86 -31.02
N THR A 4 12.87 -14.41 -31.13
CA THR A 4 13.67 -13.92 -30.00
C THR A 4 13.08 -12.64 -29.39
N LYS A 5 12.61 -11.70 -30.23
CA LYS A 5 11.93 -10.47 -29.76
C LYS A 5 10.60 -10.78 -29.06
N ARG A 6 9.83 -11.77 -29.55
CA ARG A 6 8.57 -12.19 -28.91
C ARG A 6 8.80 -12.78 -27.52
N ARG A 7 9.82 -13.63 -27.36
CA ARG A 7 10.20 -14.19 -26.05
C ARG A 7 10.72 -13.11 -25.09
N TYR A 8 11.48 -12.14 -25.60
CA TYR A 8 11.99 -11.02 -24.79
C TYR A 8 10.85 -10.13 -24.28
N LEU A 9 9.90 -9.77 -25.14
CA LEU A 9 8.71 -8.98 -24.76
C LEU A 9 7.82 -9.72 -23.76
N ALA A 10 7.62 -11.03 -23.94
CA ALA A 10 6.85 -11.85 -23.02
C ALA A 10 7.50 -11.95 -21.62
N ASN A 11 8.82 -12.14 -21.56
CA ASN A 11 9.56 -12.18 -20.30
C ASN A 11 9.61 -10.81 -19.62
N ALA A 12 9.77 -9.72 -20.39
CA ALA A 12 9.71 -8.36 -19.88
C ALA A 12 8.34 -8.03 -19.30
N SER A 13 7.24 -8.43 -19.96
CA SER A 13 5.88 -8.24 -19.46
C SER A 13 5.65 -8.95 -18.11
N LYS A 14 6.12 -10.19 -17.97
CA LYS A 14 6.04 -10.94 -16.70
C LYS A 14 6.83 -10.25 -15.58
N LEU A 15 8.02 -9.73 -15.90
CA LEU A 15 8.85 -9.00 -14.93
C LEU A 15 8.18 -7.70 -14.48
N ILE A 16 7.59 -6.95 -15.40
CA ILE A 16 6.86 -5.71 -15.11
C ILE A 16 5.67 -5.98 -14.20
N LEU A 17 4.89 -7.04 -14.47
CA LEU A 17 3.76 -7.42 -13.65
C LEU A 17 4.19 -7.77 -12.21
N LEU A 18 5.28 -8.54 -12.06
CA LEU A 18 5.83 -8.91 -10.76
C LEU A 18 6.24 -7.66 -9.95
N VAL A 19 6.94 -6.72 -10.57
CA VAL A 19 7.37 -5.46 -9.94
C VAL A 19 6.19 -4.59 -9.54
N ALA A 20 5.14 -4.53 -10.37
CA ALA A 20 3.93 -3.75 -10.08
C ALA A 20 3.13 -4.29 -8.88
N VAL A 21 3.08 -5.61 -8.68
CA VAL A 21 2.41 -6.20 -7.50
C VAL A 21 3.23 -5.94 -6.22
N LEU A 22 4.56 -6.04 -6.30
CA LEU A 22 5.44 -5.83 -5.13
C LEU A 22 5.42 -4.38 -4.63
N SER A 23 5.28 -3.39 -5.52
CA SER A 23 5.27 -1.96 -5.14
C SER A 23 3.94 -1.48 -4.55
N ALA A 24 2.85 -2.24 -4.70
CA ALA A 24 1.56 -1.87 -4.14
C ALA A 24 1.49 -2.05 -2.60
N CYS A 25 2.26 -2.99 -2.04
CA CYS A 25 2.25 -3.28 -0.61
C CYS A 25 3.09 -2.32 0.24
N SER A 26 4.04 -1.57 -0.35
CA SER A 26 4.93 -0.66 0.39
C SER A 26 4.34 0.73 0.65
N ALA A 27 3.09 0.98 0.24
CA ALA A 27 2.47 2.30 0.32
C ALA A 27 1.78 2.60 1.66
N TYR A 28 1.60 1.60 2.53
CA TYR A 28 0.96 1.79 3.82
C TYR A 28 2.01 2.22 4.86
N PRO A 29 1.76 3.31 5.62
CA PRO A 29 2.74 3.82 6.57
C PRO A 29 2.87 2.87 7.76
N ASP A 30 4.09 2.66 8.25
CA ASP A 30 4.40 1.65 9.27
C ASP A 30 5.26 2.18 10.43
N ASN A 31 5.70 3.44 10.34
CA ASN A 31 6.48 4.09 11.38
C ASN A 31 5.80 5.37 11.86
N ASN A 32 5.60 5.51 13.18
CA ASN A 32 5.11 6.76 13.75
C ASN A 32 6.26 7.75 14.00
N ILE A 33 6.03 9.04 13.71
CA ILE A 33 6.99 10.12 13.99
C ILE A 33 7.20 10.30 15.49
N ASP A 34 6.18 10.03 16.31
CA ASP A 34 6.27 9.99 17.77
C ASP A 34 6.79 8.62 18.23
N PRO A 35 8.01 8.52 18.80
CA PRO A 35 8.58 7.25 19.24
C PRO A 35 7.75 6.55 20.31
N ALA A 36 6.99 7.29 21.14
CA ALA A 36 6.13 6.70 22.15
C ALA A 36 4.91 6.00 21.52
N LYS A 37 4.52 6.42 20.31
CA LYS A 37 3.41 5.83 19.54
C LYS A 37 3.88 4.82 18.50
N ASN A 38 5.18 4.71 18.23
CA ASN A 38 5.71 3.77 17.24
C ASN A 38 5.75 2.33 17.78
N ASN A 39 4.58 1.78 18.05
CA ASN A 39 4.40 0.43 18.58
C ASN A 39 3.14 -0.22 17.98
N LYS A 40 3.11 -1.56 18.02
CA LYS A 40 2.06 -2.37 17.43
C LYS A 40 0.65 -2.01 17.95
N ALA A 41 0.50 -1.84 19.26
CA ALA A 41 -0.81 -1.57 19.87
C ALA A 41 -1.41 -0.24 19.38
N THR A 42 -0.57 0.79 19.25
CA THR A 42 -0.99 2.09 18.75
C THR A 42 -1.31 2.04 17.26
N PHE A 43 -0.50 1.31 16.48
CA PHE A 43 -0.75 1.08 15.06
C PHE A 43 -2.10 0.43 14.81
N GLU A 44 -2.39 -0.68 15.50
CA GLU A 44 -3.63 -1.45 15.32
C GLU A 44 -4.86 -0.61 15.67
N ARG A 45 -4.82 0.11 16.80
CA ARG A 45 -5.90 1.02 17.18
C ARG A 45 -6.14 2.08 16.11
N ASP A 46 -5.08 2.77 15.69
CA ASP A 46 -5.18 3.84 14.70
C ASP A 46 -5.69 3.33 13.34
N ALA A 47 -5.22 2.16 12.90
CA ALA A 47 -5.66 1.53 11.65
C ALA A 47 -7.14 1.14 11.70
N ILE A 48 -7.62 0.62 12.84
CA ILE A 48 -9.03 0.28 13.06
C ILE A 48 -9.90 1.55 13.04
N GLU A 49 -9.50 2.59 13.78
CA GLU A 49 -10.21 3.87 13.80
C GLU A 49 -10.30 4.47 12.39
N CYS A 50 -9.21 4.45 11.63
CA CYS A 50 -9.20 4.91 10.24
C CYS A 50 -10.10 4.04 9.33
N ALA A 51 -10.13 2.72 9.54
CA ALA A 51 -11.00 1.82 8.78
C ALA A 51 -12.48 2.04 9.08
N GLN A 52 -12.83 2.35 10.33
CA GLN A 52 -14.19 2.69 10.74
C GLN A 52 -14.64 4.04 10.18
N ALA A 53 -13.75 5.03 10.15
CA ALA A 53 -14.03 6.35 9.56
C ALA A 53 -14.21 6.30 8.03
N TYR A 54 -13.50 5.37 7.38
CA TYR A 54 -13.53 5.16 5.93
C TYR A 54 -13.87 3.71 5.61
N PRO A 55 -15.16 3.32 5.74
CA PRO A 55 -15.61 1.96 5.50
C PRO A 55 -15.41 1.56 4.03
N GLU A 56 -15.45 0.26 3.78
CA GLU A 56 -15.33 -0.29 2.43
C GLU A 56 -16.33 0.38 1.49
N ALA A 57 -15.81 0.85 0.36
CA ALA A 57 -16.56 1.43 -0.73
C ALA A 57 -16.11 0.71 -2.01
N GLY A 58 -17.06 0.28 -2.85
CA GLY A 58 -16.78 -0.53 -4.04
C GLY A 58 -15.84 0.10 -5.07
N SER A 59 -15.47 1.37 -4.90
CA SER A 59 -14.52 2.12 -5.73
C SER A 59 -13.05 2.02 -5.29
N GLY A 60 -12.73 1.40 -4.15
CA GLY A 60 -11.35 1.34 -3.61
C GLY A 60 -10.83 2.66 -3.04
N VAL A 61 -11.60 3.75 -3.12
CA VAL A 61 -11.23 5.09 -2.63
C VAL A 61 -10.93 5.09 -1.13
N HIS A 62 -11.62 4.24 -0.37
CA HIS A 62 -11.45 4.05 1.06
C HIS A 62 -10.01 3.65 1.44
N VAL A 63 -9.28 2.92 0.58
CA VAL A 63 -7.88 2.53 0.83
C VAL A 63 -7.00 3.76 0.94
N ARG A 64 -7.10 4.69 -0.02
CA ARG A 64 -6.33 5.94 -0.02
C ARG A 64 -6.73 6.83 1.16
N GLN A 65 -8.01 6.85 1.51
CA GLN A 65 -8.50 7.61 2.66
C GLN A 65 -7.94 7.07 3.99
N ARG A 66 -7.88 5.74 4.17
CA ARG A 66 -7.25 5.11 5.34
C ARG A 66 -5.76 5.42 5.43
N ILE A 67 -5.03 5.33 4.33
CA ILE A 67 -3.60 5.71 4.28
C ILE A 67 -3.41 7.18 4.69
N ASN A 68 -4.24 8.08 4.17
CA ASN A 68 -4.17 9.50 4.53
C ASN A 68 -4.53 9.73 6.00
N CYS A 69 -5.50 9.01 6.55
CA CYS A 69 -5.86 9.05 7.95
C CYS A 69 -4.69 8.64 8.87
N MET A 70 -3.99 7.56 8.53
CA MET A 70 -2.78 7.15 9.25
C MET A 70 -1.69 8.24 9.19
N LYS A 71 -1.50 8.87 8.03
CA LYS A 71 -0.57 10.01 7.88
C LYS A 71 -0.91 11.19 8.79
N LEU A 72 -2.20 11.53 8.91
CA LEU A 72 -2.65 12.57 9.84
C LEU A 72 -2.38 12.22 11.32
N LYS A 73 -2.35 10.93 11.65
CA LYS A 73 -1.99 10.42 12.98
C LYS A 73 -0.47 10.29 13.19
N GLY A 74 0.35 10.74 12.24
CA GLY A 74 1.81 10.77 12.34
C GLY A 74 2.51 9.52 11.83
N TRP A 75 1.80 8.61 11.16
CA TRP A 75 2.40 7.43 10.52
C TRP A 75 2.97 7.80 9.13
N ARG A 76 4.17 7.31 8.81
CA ARG A 76 4.82 7.51 7.50
C ARG A 76 5.33 6.21 6.91
#